data_AF-A0A847EUX1-F1
#
_entry.id   AF-A0A847EUX1-F1
#
_cell.length_a   1.000
_cell.length_b   1.000
_cell.length_c   1.000
_cell.angle_alpha   90.00
_cell.angle_beta   90.00
_cell.angle_gamma   90.00
#
_symmetry.space_group_name_H-M   'P 1'
#
loop_
_entity.id
_entity.type
_entity.pdbx_description
1 polymer ?
#
loop_
_entity_poly.entity_id
_entity_poly.type
_entity_poly.pdbx_seq_one_letter_code
_entity_poly.pdbx_strand_id
1 'polypeptide(L)'
;MAGALFYYQYGHLNYAYRWSMEEMVEYGMSHHTLKYAVLTSSLNGESALAKKYNDVLKSTLFHRKWARDREAIINDPGRAMHNPALLNILRLNAFNDVLDGDHSLLETFLLNHAAHSRGGNPELIDLSLLANLQLKQADRFWPRFFVYVNTQPRIPVHYQEAALLFNLQQPQPGIASITFDPLVLKRFNQFVERTKAYNNQPRERIKALMAEEFKGTYWYYYFFADLQLQQPVNHQPYQKL
;
A
#
# COMPACT_ATOMS: atom_id res chain seq x y z
N MET A 1 -15.82 -11.09 8.18
CA MET A 1 -15.25 -10.93 6.82
C MET A 1 -13.77 -10.56 6.90
N ALA A 2 -12.99 -10.62 5.81
CA ALA A 2 -11.55 -10.30 5.86
C ALA A 2 -11.23 -8.79 5.73
N GLY A 3 -12.21 -7.92 5.45
CA GLY A 3 -12.00 -6.50 5.17
C GLY A 3 -11.30 -5.75 6.31
N ALA A 4 -11.79 -5.92 7.56
CA ALA A 4 -11.21 -5.28 8.74
C ALA A 4 -9.71 -5.61 8.94
N LEU A 5 -9.31 -6.86 8.63
CA LEU A 5 -7.91 -7.27 8.67
C LEU A 5 -7.08 -6.45 7.66
N PHE A 6 -7.47 -6.40 6.40
CA PHE A 6 -6.67 -5.71 5.38
C PHE A 6 -6.56 -4.21 5.65
N TYR A 7 -7.67 -3.55 6.00
CA TYR A 7 -7.63 -2.14 6.38
C TYR A 7 -6.71 -1.88 7.56
N TYR A 8 -6.79 -2.73 8.59
CA TYR A 8 -5.92 -2.62 9.75
C TYR A 8 -4.44 -2.77 9.37
N GLN A 9 -4.08 -3.78 8.57
CA GLN A 9 -2.70 -4.04 8.16
C GLN A 9 -2.11 -2.92 7.30
N TYR A 10 -2.95 -2.21 6.54
CA TYR A 10 -2.55 -1.06 5.73
C TYR A 10 -2.65 0.27 6.49
N GLY A 11 -2.85 0.26 7.82
CA GLY A 11 -2.91 1.48 8.62
C GLY A 11 -4.23 2.26 8.53
N HIS A 12 -5.24 1.75 7.81
CA HIS A 12 -6.57 2.37 7.71
C HIS A 12 -7.45 2.02 8.90
N LEU A 13 -7.09 2.52 10.09
CA LEU A 13 -7.75 2.16 11.36
C LEU A 13 -9.25 2.47 11.37
N ASN A 14 -9.63 3.62 10.83
CA ASN A 14 -11.03 4.05 10.79
C ASN A 14 -11.89 3.19 9.84
N TYR A 15 -11.34 2.75 8.71
CA TYR A 15 -12.02 1.78 7.84
C TYR A 15 -12.14 0.41 8.50
N ALA A 16 -11.07 -0.06 9.15
CA ALA A 16 -11.10 -1.33 9.88
C ALA A 16 -12.14 -1.31 11.01
N TYR A 17 -12.25 -0.19 11.73
CA TYR A 17 -13.29 0.02 12.75
C TYR A 17 -14.69 0.03 12.12
N ARG A 18 -14.90 0.81 11.05
CA ARG A 18 -16.20 0.90 10.37
C ARG A 18 -16.68 -0.47 9.89
N TRP A 19 -15.82 -1.22 9.19
CA TRP A 19 -16.12 -2.58 8.72
C TRP A 19 -16.45 -3.53 9.88
N SER A 20 -15.73 -3.41 11.01
CA SER A 20 -16.04 -4.21 12.19
C SER A 20 -17.40 -3.85 12.79
N MET A 21 -17.77 -2.57 12.77
CA MET A 21 -19.06 -2.07 13.27
C MET A 21 -20.23 -2.51 12.37
N GLU A 22 -20.10 -2.34 11.06
CA GLU A 22 -21.09 -2.81 10.07
C GLU A 22 -21.34 -4.32 10.22
N GLU A 23 -20.27 -5.13 10.31
CA GLU A 23 -20.39 -6.57 10.52
C GLU A 23 -21.04 -6.91 11.89
N MET A 24 -20.75 -6.13 12.94
CA MET A 24 -21.41 -6.28 14.25
C MET A 24 -22.91 -5.98 14.20
N VAL A 25 -23.33 -5.00 13.40
CA VAL A 25 -24.74 -4.63 13.25
C VAL A 25 -25.49 -5.68 12.42
N GLU A 26 -24.86 -6.17 11.35
CA GLU A 26 -25.50 -7.10 10.42
C GLU A 26 -25.56 -8.54 10.95
N TYR A 27 -24.46 -9.03 11.55
CA TYR A 27 -24.31 -10.44 11.94
C TYR A 27 -24.16 -10.64 13.45
N GLY A 28 -24.13 -9.57 14.23
CA GLY A 28 -23.87 -9.61 15.67
C GLY A 28 -22.38 -9.62 16.03
N MET A 29 -22.10 -9.58 17.33
CA MET A 29 -20.72 -9.54 17.83
C MET A 29 -20.01 -10.87 17.63
N SER A 30 -18.86 -10.84 16.96
CA SER A 30 -17.96 -11.98 16.84
C SER A 30 -16.61 -11.66 17.49
N HIS A 31 -15.84 -12.69 17.82
CA HIS A 31 -14.48 -12.47 18.32
C HIS A 31 -13.59 -11.73 17.31
N HIS A 32 -13.89 -11.84 16.01
CA HIS A 32 -13.13 -11.17 14.96
C HIS A 32 -13.38 -9.67 15.00
N THR A 33 -14.65 -9.27 14.94
CA THR A 33 -15.05 -7.85 14.92
C THR A 33 -14.69 -7.15 16.23
N LEU A 34 -14.89 -7.82 17.37
CA LEU A 34 -14.47 -7.28 18.67
C LEU A 34 -12.95 -7.07 18.76
N LYS A 35 -12.14 -8.00 18.24
CA LYS A 35 -10.67 -7.85 18.28
C LYS A 35 -10.21 -6.64 17.47
N TYR A 36 -10.74 -6.46 16.26
CA TYR A 36 -10.39 -5.29 15.46
C TYR A 36 -10.93 -4.00 16.06
N ALA A 37 -12.14 -4.01 16.62
CA ALA A 37 -12.66 -2.86 17.35
C ALA A 37 -11.76 -2.46 18.53
N VAL A 38 -11.25 -3.43 19.31
CA VAL A 38 -10.26 -3.16 20.37
C VAL A 38 -8.96 -2.59 19.80
N LEU A 39 -8.41 -3.21 18.75
CA LEU A 39 -7.13 -2.78 18.18
C LEU A 39 -7.20 -1.37 17.59
N THR A 40 -8.22 -1.06 16.80
CA THR A 40 -8.35 0.24 16.13
C THR A 40 -8.63 1.34 17.13
N SER A 41 -9.59 1.16 18.05
CA SER A 41 -9.88 2.16 19.08
C SER A 41 -8.69 2.38 20.02
N SER A 42 -7.91 1.34 20.36
CA SER A 42 -6.68 1.52 21.14
C SER A 42 -5.66 2.39 20.40
N LEU A 43 -5.43 2.13 19.12
CA LEU A 43 -4.45 2.87 18.31
C LEU A 43 -4.93 4.29 17.95
N ASN A 44 -6.24 4.54 17.91
CA ASN A 44 -6.83 5.87 17.80
C ASN A 44 -6.83 6.66 19.13
N GLY A 45 -6.38 6.05 20.24
CA GLY A 45 -6.36 6.68 21.56
C GLY A 45 -7.71 6.65 22.30
N GLU A 46 -8.71 5.95 21.77
CA GLU A 46 -10.07 5.84 22.32
C GLU A 46 -10.16 4.76 23.41
N SER A 47 -9.40 4.95 24.48
CA SER A 47 -9.18 3.96 25.55
C SER A 47 -10.48 3.42 26.16
N ALA A 48 -11.48 4.28 26.38
CA ALA A 48 -12.77 3.87 26.95
C ALA A 48 -13.55 2.94 26.00
N LEU A 49 -13.52 3.22 24.71
CA LEU A 49 -14.18 2.41 23.69
C LEU A 49 -13.46 1.07 23.51
N ALA A 50 -12.12 1.10 23.47
CA ALA A 50 -11.31 -0.10 23.44
C ALA A 50 -11.59 -1.01 24.63
N LYS A 51 -11.68 -0.43 25.83
CA LYS A 51 -12.01 -1.17 27.05
C LYS A 51 -13.38 -1.83 26.97
N LYS A 52 -14.42 -1.12 26.47
CA LYS A 52 -15.77 -1.66 26.32
C LYS A 52 -15.79 -2.97 25.52
N TYR A 53 -15.15 -2.98 24.34
CA TYR A 53 -15.08 -4.19 23.51
C TYR A 53 -14.17 -5.27 24.11
N ASN A 54 -13.07 -4.85 24.77
CA ASN A 54 -12.15 -5.78 25.41
C ASN A 54 -12.77 -6.53 26.58
N ASP A 55 -13.62 -5.88 27.37
CA ASP A 55 -14.34 -6.49 28.50
C ASP A 55 -15.25 -7.64 28.03
N VAL A 56 -15.90 -7.48 26.86
CA VAL A 56 -16.68 -8.57 26.23
C VAL A 56 -15.77 -9.76 25.93
N LEU A 57 -14.64 -9.54 25.25
CA LEU A 57 -13.67 -10.60 24.94
C LEU A 57 -13.08 -11.25 26.20
N LYS A 58 -12.85 -10.47 27.26
CA LYS A 58 -12.30 -10.91 28.54
C LYS A 58 -13.25 -11.87 29.29
N SER A 59 -14.56 -11.72 29.10
CA SER A 59 -15.55 -12.62 29.69
C SER A 59 -15.56 -14.02 29.06
N THR A 60 -15.17 -14.14 27.78
CA THR A 60 -15.12 -15.42 27.05
C THR A 60 -14.04 -16.38 27.55
N LEU A 61 -14.16 -17.68 27.26
CA LEU A 61 -13.12 -18.67 27.62
C LEU A 61 -11.88 -18.56 26.72
N PHE A 62 -12.07 -18.52 25.40
CA PHE A 62 -11.00 -18.66 24.42
C PHE A 62 -10.27 -17.35 24.06
N HIS A 63 -10.82 -16.18 24.41
CA HIS A 63 -10.22 -14.89 24.08
C HIS A 63 -9.79 -14.06 25.29
N ARG A 64 -10.01 -14.57 26.51
CA ARG A 64 -9.62 -13.90 27.75
C ARG A 64 -8.14 -13.58 27.85
N LYS A 65 -7.28 -14.53 27.47
CA LYS A 65 -5.82 -14.31 27.47
C LYS A 65 -5.45 -13.17 26.50
N TRP A 66 -5.97 -13.24 25.27
CA TRP A 66 -5.75 -12.19 24.27
C TRP A 66 -6.20 -10.82 24.79
N ALA A 67 -7.38 -10.73 25.42
CA ALA A 67 -7.91 -9.49 25.96
C ALA A 67 -7.05 -8.90 27.09
N ARG A 68 -6.58 -9.75 28.02
CA ARG A 68 -5.67 -9.35 29.11
C ARG A 68 -4.34 -8.82 28.58
N ASP A 69 -3.78 -9.48 27.57
CA ASP A 69 -2.51 -9.09 26.96
C ASP A 69 -2.57 -7.68 26.30
N ARG A 70 -3.78 -7.14 26.04
CA ARG A 70 -3.98 -5.82 25.42
C ARG A 70 -4.30 -4.70 26.41
N GLU A 71 -4.56 -5.01 27.69
CA GLU A 71 -4.91 -4.00 28.70
C GLU A 71 -3.85 -2.92 28.85
N ALA A 72 -2.58 -3.28 28.74
CA ALA A 72 -1.48 -2.32 28.82
C ALA A 72 -1.57 -1.23 27.73
N ILE A 73 -1.89 -1.61 26.50
CA ILE A 73 -2.00 -0.67 25.37
C ILE A 73 -3.33 0.08 25.42
N ILE A 74 -4.41 -0.55 25.91
CA ILE A 74 -5.70 0.11 26.10
C ILE A 74 -5.60 1.22 27.15
N ASN A 75 -4.88 0.99 28.25
CA ASN A 75 -4.74 1.97 29.33
C ASN A 75 -3.72 3.08 28.99
N ASP A 76 -2.77 2.77 28.12
CA ASP A 76 -1.69 3.66 27.71
C ASP A 76 -1.37 3.43 26.22
N PRO A 77 -2.13 4.09 25.31
CA PRO A 77 -1.97 3.95 23.87
C PRO A 77 -0.54 4.24 23.36
N GLY A 78 0.22 5.08 24.06
CA GLY A 78 1.61 5.40 23.72
C GLY A 78 2.51 4.15 23.68
N ARG A 79 2.17 3.10 24.43
CA ARG A 79 2.89 1.82 24.41
C ARG A 79 2.86 1.12 23.06
N ALA A 80 1.90 1.45 22.18
CA ALA A 80 1.88 0.93 20.82
C ALA A 80 3.16 1.26 20.05
N MET A 81 3.81 2.39 20.33
CA MET A 81 5.09 2.78 19.72
C MET A 81 6.25 1.84 20.08
N HIS A 82 6.16 1.14 21.22
CA HIS A 82 7.19 0.21 21.69
C HIS A 82 6.91 -1.24 21.29
N ASN A 83 5.78 -1.50 20.64
CA ASN A 83 5.46 -2.81 20.07
C ASN A 83 5.77 -2.80 18.57
N PRO A 84 6.73 -3.60 18.06
CA PRO A 84 7.14 -3.56 16.66
C PRO A 84 5.98 -3.79 15.66
N ALA A 85 5.05 -4.69 15.99
CA ALA A 85 3.92 -4.98 15.12
C ALA A 85 2.95 -3.78 15.04
N LEU A 86 2.67 -3.13 16.16
CA LEU A 86 1.77 -1.97 16.21
C LEU A 86 2.42 -0.71 15.67
N LEU A 87 3.72 -0.54 15.89
CA LEU A 87 4.49 0.57 15.33
C LEU A 87 4.42 0.56 13.80
N ASN A 88 4.47 -0.61 13.16
CA ASN A 88 4.30 -0.72 11.72
C ASN A 88 2.92 -0.23 11.26
N ILE A 89 1.85 -0.54 12.01
CA ILE A 89 0.51 -0.06 11.70
C ILE A 89 0.43 1.47 11.86
N LEU A 90 0.96 2.01 12.96
CA LEU A 90 0.98 3.45 13.22
C LEU A 90 1.75 4.23 12.16
N ARG A 91 2.87 3.66 11.69
CA ARG A 91 3.68 4.16 10.58
C ARG A 91 2.91 4.26 9.28
N LEU A 92 1.94 3.37 9.07
CA LEU A 92 1.09 3.39 7.88
C LEU A 92 -0.17 4.25 8.06
N ASN A 93 -0.49 4.70 9.27
CA ASN A 93 -1.72 5.45 9.56
C ASN A 93 -1.61 6.97 9.26
N ALA A 94 -0.63 7.43 8.46
CA ALA A 94 -0.52 8.84 8.11
C ALA A 94 -1.41 9.21 6.90
N PHE A 95 -2.68 8.82 6.97
CA PHE A 95 -3.70 9.10 5.98
C PHE A 95 -4.69 10.14 6.51
N ASN A 96 -5.26 10.92 5.61
CA ASN A 96 -6.31 11.86 6.01
C ASN A 96 -7.60 11.09 6.28
N ASP A 97 -8.29 11.46 7.36
CA ASP A 97 -9.65 11.01 7.59
C ASP A 97 -10.59 11.65 6.59
N VAL A 98 -11.15 10.82 5.71
CA VAL A 98 -12.14 11.22 4.71
C VAL A 98 -13.37 10.33 4.88
N LEU A 99 -14.54 10.97 4.90
CA LEU A 99 -15.83 10.28 4.85
C LEU A 99 -16.06 9.79 3.43
N ASP A 100 -15.60 8.57 3.16
CA ASP A 100 -15.68 7.94 1.84
C ASP A 100 -15.95 6.44 1.94
N GLY A 101 -16.30 5.79 0.83
CA GLY A 101 -16.55 4.35 0.73
C GLY A 101 -15.48 3.65 -0.11
N ASP A 102 -15.25 2.37 0.17
CA ASP A 102 -14.42 1.53 -0.70
C ASP A 102 -15.21 0.92 -1.87
N HIS A 103 -16.53 1.15 -1.91
CA HIS A 103 -17.46 0.57 -2.89
C HIS A 103 -17.31 -0.95 -3.06
N SER A 104 -16.96 -1.68 -1.99
CA SER A 104 -16.64 -3.12 -2.03
C SER A 104 -15.42 -3.49 -2.89
N LEU A 105 -14.61 -2.52 -3.29
CA LEU A 105 -13.37 -2.68 -4.07
C LEU A 105 -12.14 -2.44 -3.20
N LEU A 106 -11.98 -3.29 -2.18
CA LEU A 106 -10.95 -3.14 -1.15
C LEU A 106 -9.53 -2.99 -1.71
N GLU A 107 -9.14 -3.84 -2.65
CA GLU A 107 -7.79 -3.80 -3.23
C GLU A 107 -7.56 -2.50 -4.00
N THR A 108 -8.50 -2.14 -4.87
CA THR A 108 -8.45 -0.88 -5.63
C THR A 108 -8.42 0.33 -4.71
N PHE A 109 -9.19 0.32 -3.63
CA PHE A 109 -9.20 1.38 -2.64
C PHE A 109 -7.84 1.54 -1.97
N LEU A 110 -7.29 0.46 -1.39
CA LEU A 110 -6.00 0.49 -0.69
C LEU A 110 -4.87 0.92 -1.62
N LEU A 111 -4.85 0.38 -2.84
CA LEU A 111 -3.83 0.68 -3.83
C LEU A 111 -3.89 2.15 -4.28
N ASN A 112 -5.08 2.68 -4.54
CA ASN A 112 -5.24 4.08 -4.87
C ASN A 112 -4.84 4.98 -3.70
N HIS A 113 -5.24 4.63 -2.48
CA HIS A 113 -4.92 5.46 -1.33
C HIS A 113 -3.40 5.54 -1.09
N ALA A 114 -2.71 4.40 -1.14
CA ALA A 114 -1.25 4.34 -1.10
C ALA A 114 -0.60 5.17 -2.23
N ALA A 115 -1.08 5.04 -3.46
CA ALA A 115 -0.57 5.76 -4.61
C ALA A 115 -0.73 7.29 -4.49
N HIS A 116 -1.77 7.76 -3.79
CA HIS A 116 -2.03 9.17 -3.56
C HIS A 116 -1.29 9.74 -2.34
N SER A 117 -0.78 8.91 -1.43
CA SER A 117 0.05 9.37 -0.32
C SER A 117 1.20 10.24 -0.84
N ARG A 118 1.29 11.50 -0.38
CA ARG A 118 2.25 12.49 -0.90
C ARG A 118 3.56 12.55 -0.11
N GLY A 119 3.68 11.76 0.95
CA GLY A 119 4.85 11.77 1.82
C GLY A 119 4.54 11.06 3.14
N GLY A 120 5.45 11.19 4.09
CA GLY A 120 5.36 10.54 5.38
C GLY A 120 6.71 9.96 5.79
N ASN A 121 6.67 8.95 6.62
CA ASN A 121 7.82 8.12 6.93
C ASN A 121 8.29 7.30 5.71
N PRO A 122 9.51 6.74 5.74
CA PRO A 122 10.06 5.95 4.65
C PRO A 122 9.15 4.80 4.19
N GLU A 123 8.45 4.14 5.12
CA GLU A 123 7.57 3.01 4.80
C GLU A 123 6.36 3.43 3.95
N LEU A 124 5.76 4.60 4.21
CA LEU A 124 4.67 5.10 3.37
C LEU A 124 5.13 5.59 2.00
N ILE A 125 6.34 6.17 1.93
CA ILE A 125 6.94 6.56 0.65
C ILE A 125 7.17 5.30 -0.20
N ASP A 126 7.73 4.25 0.40
CA ASP A 126 7.98 2.97 -0.25
C ASP A 126 6.67 2.32 -0.74
N LEU A 127 5.66 2.25 0.14
CA LEU A 127 4.33 1.75 -0.21
C LEU A 127 3.70 2.55 -1.36
N SER A 128 3.83 3.88 -1.35
CA SER A 128 3.32 4.75 -2.40
C SER A 128 4.04 4.51 -3.73
N LEU A 129 5.36 4.32 -3.72
CA LEU A 129 6.14 4.00 -4.92
C LEU A 129 5.69 2.67 -5.52
N LEU A 130 5.62 1.61 -4.72
CA LEU A 130 5.15 0.30 -5.16
C LEU A 130 3.74 0.36 -5.74
N ALA A 131 2.83 1.09 -5.08
CA ALA A 131 1.47 1.28 -5.57
C ALA A 131 1.43 1.97 -6.93
N ASN A 132 2.26 2.99 -7.14
CA ASN A 132 2.36 3.70 -8.41
C ASN A 132 3.02 2.88 -9.52
N LEU A 133 3.96 1.98 -9.19
CA LEU A 133 4.51 0.99 -10.12
C LEU A 133 3.41 0.01 -10.57
N GLN A 134 2.63 -0.52 -9.63
CA GLN A 134 1.56 -1.46 -9.93
C GLN A 134 0.46 -0.80 -10.78
N LEU A 135 0.04 0.42 -10.44
CA LEU A 135 -0.95 1.20 -11.19
C LEU A 135 -0.41 1.83 -12.48
N LYS A 136 0.90 1.70 -12.75
CA LYS A 136 1.57 2.30 -13.92
C LYS A 136 1.39 3.83 -13.99
N GLN A 137 1.39 4.51 -12.85
CA GLN A 137 1.12 5.95 -12.72
C GLN A 137 2.42 6.76 -12.62
N ALA A 138 3.02 7.10 -13.77
CA ALA A 138 4.28 7.84 -13.83
C ALA A 138 4.20 9.22 -13.14
N ASP A 139 3.14 10.00 -13.38
CA ASP A 139 2.97 11.35 -12.81
C ASP A 139 2.97 11.35 -11.28
N ARG A 140 2.40 10.29 -10.69
CA ARG A 140 2.36 10.13 -9.24
C ARG A 140 3.67 9.54 -8.70
N PHE A 141 4.36 8.70 -9.46
CA PHE A 141 5.65 8.12 -9.08
C PHE A 141 6.72 9.18 -8.83
N TRP A 142 6.90 10.15 -9.75
CA TRP A 142 8.05 11.04 -9.76
C TRP A 142 8.27 11.86 -8.48
N PRO A 143 7.26 12.55 -7.91
CA PRO A 143 7.46 13.32 -6.68
C PRO A 143 7.99 12.47 -5.53
N ARG A 144 7.51 11.22 -5.38
CA ARG A 144 7.94 10.31 -4.31
C ARG A 144 9.31 9.72 -4.61
N PHE A 145 9.60 9.44 -5.87
CA PHE A 145 10.89 8.89 -6.28
C PHE A 145 12.01 9.89 -5.96
N PHE A 146 11.81 11.18 -6.25
CA PHE A 146 12.79 12.21 -5.88
C PHE A 146 12.96 12.35 -4.36
N VAL A 147 11.89 12.25 -3.57
CA VAL A 147 12.03 12.21 -2.10
C VAL A 147 12.83 10.98 -1.66
N TYR A 148 12.54 9.80 -2.23
CA TYR A 148 13.23 8.55 -1.89
C TYR A 148 14.73 8.62 -2.19
N VAL A 149 15.10 9.05 -3.39
CA VAL A 149 16.51 9.13 -3.82
C VAL A 149 17.33 10.08 -2.95
N ASN A 150 16.71 11.14 -2.43
CA ASN A 150 17.40 12.10 -1.55
C ASN A 150 17.45 11.68 -0.08
N THR A 151 16.66 10.68 0.33
CA THR A 151 16.54 10.27 1.75
C THR A 151 17.08 8.88 2.03
N GLN A 152 17.19 8.02 1.01
CA GLN A 152 17.62 6.64 1.17
C GLN A 152 19.01 6.40 0.57
N PRO A 153 19.83 5.53 1.20
CA PRO A 153 21.21 5.32 0.79
C PRO A 153 21.35 4.55 -0.53
N ARG A 154 20.32 3.80 -0.94
CA ARG A 154 20.32 2.98 -2.13
C ARG A 154 18.95 2.96 -2.78
N ILE A 155 18.93 3.03 -4.10
CA ILE A 155 17.71 2.89 -4.90
C ILE A 155 17.49 1.41 -5.24
N PRO A 156 16.37 0.79 -4.83
CA PRO A 156 15.98 -0.56 -5.26
C PRO A 156 15.93 -0.72 -6.78
N VAL A 157 16.27 -1.91 -7.27
CA VAL A 157 16.37 -2.21 -8.71
C VAL A 157 15.07 -1.88 -9.45
N HIS A 158 13.92 -2.29 -8.92
CA HIS A 158 12.63 -2.06 -9.58
C HIS A 158 12.25 -0.58 -9.67
N TYR A 159 12.67 0.27 -8.73
CA TYR A 159 12.49 1.73 -8.85
C TYR A 159 13.39 2.35 -9.90
N GLN A 160 14.63 1.88 -10.01
CA GLN A 160 15.54 2.30 -11.08
C GLN A 160 14.98 1.90 -12.45
N GLU A 161 14.53 0.65 -12.59
CA GLU A 161 13.88 0.16 -13.79
C GLU A 161 12.65 1.00 -14.15
N ALA A 162 11.74 1.25 -13.19
CA ALA A 162 10.55 2.07 -13.42
C ALA A 162 10.90 3.50 -13.85
N ALA A 163 11.86 4.15 -13.17
CA ALA A 163 12.29 5.50 -13.51
C ALA A 163 12.85 5.59 -14.94
N LEU A 164 13.70 4.63 -15.35
CA LEU A 164 14.24 4.60 -16.71
C LEU A 164 13.14 4.47 -17.77
N LEU A 165 12.17 3.59 -17.52
CA LEU A 165 11.04 3.39 -18.43
C LEU A 165 10.14 4.63 -18.51
N PHE A 166 9.75 5.19 -17.37
CA PHE A 166 8.89 6.37 -17.33
C PHE A 166 9.57 7.58 -17.96
N ASN A 167 10.89 7.72 -17.79
CA ASN A 167 11.64 8.80 -18.43
C ASN A 167 11.75 8.65 -19.95
N LEU A 168 11.82 7.40 -20.44
CA LEU A 168 11.78 7.13 -21.88
C LEU A 168 10.42 7.53 -22.50
N GLN A 169 9.32 7.33 -21.75
CA GLN A 169 7.97 7.71 -22.19
C GLN A 169 7.74 9.22 -22.12
N GLN A 170 8.16 9.84 -21.02
CA GLN A 170 8.05 11.27 -20.78
C GLN A 170 9.30 11.75 -20.02
N PRO A 171 10.20 12.49 -20.69
CA PRO A 171 11.41 12.98 -20.06
C PRO A 171 11.12 13.79 -18.80
N GLN A 172 11.81 13.47 -17.70
CA GLN A 172 11.65 14.16 -16.44
C GLN A 172 12.83 15.05 -16.08
N PRO A 173 12.58 16.33 -15.73
CA PRO A 173 13.59 17.20 -15.18
C PRO A 173 14.23 16.60 -13.92
N GLY A 174 15.54 16.76 -13.77
CA GLY A 174 16.27 16.29 -12.59
C GLY A 174 16.65 14.81 -12.60
N ILE A 175 16.21 14.00 -13.56
CA ILE A 175 16.66 12.59 -13.62
C ILE A 175 18.16 12.45 -13.91
N ALA A 176 18.73 13.41 -14.64
CA ALA A 176 20.13 13.40 -15.04
C ALA A 176 21.11 13.53 -13.86
N SER A 177 20.65 14.03 -12.70
CA SER A 177 21.46 14.07 -11.48
C SER A 177 21.42 12.78 -10.67
N ILE A 178 20.58 11.81 -11.05
CA ILE A 178 20.44 10.53 -10.36
C ILE A 178 21.48 9.55 -10.89
N THR A 179 22.22 8.93 -9.98
CA THR A 179 23.17 7.86 -10.32
C THR A 179 22.44 6.52 -10.29
N PHE A 180 22.24 5.94 -11.48
CA PHE A 180 21.69 4.58 -11.63
C PHE A 180 22.80 3.53 -11.60
N ASP A 181 22.45 2.31 -11.19
CA ASP A 181 23.32 1.15 -11.27
C ASP A 181 23.68 0.87 -12.75
N PRO A 182 24.98 0.83 -13.10
CA PRO A 182 25.43 0.57 -14.46
C PRO A 182 24.87 -0.74 -15.06
N LEU A 183 24.65 -1.76 -14.23
CA LEU A 183 24.07 -3.02 -14.68
C LEU A 183 22.60 -2.84 -15.09
N VAL A 184 21.84 -2.04 -14.34
CA VAL A 184 20.43 -1.74 -14.66
C VAL A 184 20.35 -0.94 -15.95
N LEU A 185 21.21 0.07 -16.13
CA LEU A 185 21.31 0.84 -17.38
C LEU A 185 21.64 -0.05 -18.59
N LYS A 186 22.62 -0.95 -18.44
CA LYS A 186 22.98 -1.90 -19.50
C LYS A 186 21.79 -2.80 -19.86
N ARG A 187 21.11 -3.37 -18.86
CA ARG A 187 19.92 -4.21 -19.07
C ARG A 187 18.78 -3.43 -19.71
N PHE A 188 18.61 -2.16 -19.39
CA PHE A 188 17.58 -1.30 -19.98
C PHE A 188 17.83 -1.05 -21.46
N ASN A 189 19.06 -0.71 -21.83
CA ASN A 189 19.42 -0.50 -23.23
C ASN A 189 19.18 -1.79 -24.05
N GLN A 190 19.58 -2.95 -23.51
CA GLN A 190 19.29 -4.25 -24.14
C GLN A 190 17.78 -4.50 -24.29
N PHE A 191 16.99 -4.18 -23.28
CA PHE A 191 15.52 -4.30 -23.33
C PHE A 191 14.93 -3.43 -24.46
N VAL A 192 15.37 -2.18 -24.58
CA VAL A 192 14.92 -1.25 -25.63
C VAL A 192 15.32 -1.74 -27.02
N GLU A 193 16.55 -2.25 -27.19
CA GLU A 193 17.02 -2.83 -28.46
C GLU A 193 16.20 -4.06 -28.88
N ARG A 194 15.96 -4.98 -27.94
CA ARG A 194 15.15 -6.19 -28.18
C ARG A 194 13.71 -5.86 -28.54
N THR A 195 13.12 -4.89 -27.86
CA THR A 195 11.76 -4.40 -28.16
C THR A 195 11.66 -3.90 -29.61
N LYS A 196 12.68 -3.16 -30.09
CA LYS A 196 12.74 -2.69 -31.49
C LYS A 196 12.90 -3.85 -32.47
N ALA A 197 13.73 -4.84 -32.16
CA ALA A 197 13.99 -5.98 -33.03
C ALA A 197 12.75 -6.89 -33.21
N TYR A 198 11.88 -6.96 -32.21
CA TYR A 198 10.69 -7.83 -32.23
C TYR A 198 9.40 -7.11 -32.66
N ASN A 199 9.45 -5.83 -33.02
CA ASN A 199 8.26 -4.98 -33.27
C ASN A 199 7.29 -5.53 -34.35
N ASN A 200 7.75 -6.44 -35.21
CA ASN A 200 6.94 -7.02 -36.28
C ASN A 200 6.41 -8.45 -35.97
N GLN A 201 6.60 -8.95 -34.75
CA GLN A 201 6.15 -10.29 -34.35
C GLN A 201 4.80 -10.26 -33.60
N PRO A 202 4.04 -11.37 -33.57
CA PRO A 202 2.81 -11.44 -32.77
C PRO A 202 3.07 -11.25 -31.28
N ARG A 203 2.16 -10.57 -30.55
CA ARG A 203 2.31 -10.21 -29.13
C ARG A 203 2.70 -11.40 -28.24
N GLU A 204 2.09 -12.56 -28.42
CA GLU A 204 2.41 -13.77 -27.63
C GLU A 204 3.84 -14.26 -27.86
N ARG A 205 4.33 -14.16 -29.10
CA ARG A 205 5.71 -14.51 -29.42
C ARG A 205 6.69 -13.50 -28.85
N ILE A 206 6.38 -12.21 -28.90
CA ILE A 206 7.18 -11.17 -28.23
C ILE A 206 7.23 -11.43 -26.72
N LYS A 207 6.08 -11.74 -26.10
CA LYS A 207 5.99 -12.05 -24.67
C LYS A 207 6.89 -13.22 -24.29
N ALA A 208 6.85 -14.33 -25.05
CA ALA A 208 7.70 -15.49 -24.81
C ALA A 208 9.20 -15.16 -24.95
N LEU A 209 9.60 -14.50 -26.05
CA LEU A 209 11.00 -14.10 -26.29
C LEU A 209 11.52 -13.14 -25.22
N MET A 210 10.72 -12.16 -24.82
CA MET A 210 11.10 -11.20 -23.79
C MET A 210 11.16 -11.84 -22.40
N ALA A 211 10.37 -12.89 -22.13
CA ALA A 211 10.40 -13.60 -20.85
C ALA A 211 11.72 -14.36 -20.62
N GLU A 212 12.39 -14.82 -21.67
CA GLU A 212 13.66 -15.54 -21.57
C GLU A 212 14.75 -14.68 -20.92
N GLU A 213 14.82 -13.39 -21.29
CA GLU A 213 15.87 -12.48 -20.83
C GLU A 213 15.39 -11.51 -19.71
N PHE A 214 14.11 -11.16 -19.69
CA PHE A 214 13.60 -10.03 -18.91
C PHE A 214 12.46 -10.35 -17.93
N LYS A 215 12.06 -11.61 -17.73
CA LYS A 215 10.99 -11.96 -16.76
C LYS A 215 11.22 -11.45 -15.33
N GLY A 216 12.45 -11.14 -14.97
CA GLY A 216 12.82 -10.60 -13.65
C GLY A 216 12.83 -9.07 -13.55
N THR A 217 12.45 -8.34 -14.61
CA THR A 217 12.46 -6.87 -14.62
C THR A 217 11.05 -6.32 -14.53
N TYR A 218 10.93 -5.13 -13.94
CA TYR A 218 9.68 -4.37 -13.91
C TYR A 218 9.12 -4.13 -15.32
N TRP A 219 9.98 -3.86 -16.32
CA TRP A 219 9.54 -3.58 -17.69
C TRP A 219 8.75 -4.74 -18.30
N TYR A 220 9.17 -5.98 -18.04
CA TYR A 220 8.43 -7.14 -18.54
C TYR A 220 7.00 -7.16 -18.02
N TYR A 221 6.81 -6.99 -16.71
CA TYR A 221 5.47 -6.93 -16.12
C TYR A 221 4.71 -5.67 -16.56
N TYR A 222 5.39 -4.55 -16.77
CA TYR A 222 4.76 -3.33 -17.27
C TYR A 222 4.08 -3.54 -18.63
N PHE A 223 4.69 -4.27 -19.56
CA PHE A 223 4.13 -4.48 -20.90
C PHE A 223 3.27 -5.75 -21.03
N PHE A 224 3.57 -6.80 -20.27
CA PHE A 224 3.00 -8.14 -20.48
C PHE A 224 2.15 -8.67 -19.33
N ALA A 225 2.11 -8.00 -18.19
CA ALA A 225 1.13 -8.30 -17.15
C ALA A 225 -0.17 -7.52 -17.40
N ASP A 226 -1.25 -8.26 -17.60
CA ASP A 226 -2.59 -7.70 -17.59
C ASP A 226 -2.98 -7.48 -16.13
N LEU A 227 -3.00 -6.20 -15.72
CA LEU A 227 -3.52 -5.83 -14.41
C LEU A 227 -5.05 -5.92 -14.48
N GLN A 228 -5.63 -7.01 -13.97
CA GLN A 228 -7.10 -7.13 -13.83
C GLN A 228 -7.60 -6.37 -12.60
N LEU A 229 -7.20 -5.11 -12.43
CA LEU A 229 -7.83 -4.25 -11.44
C LEU A 229 -9.03 -3.60 -12.12
N GLN A 230 -10.23 -3.96 -11.65
CA GLN A 230 -11.48 -3.38 -12.13
C GLN A 230 -11.42 -1.85 -12.04
N GLN A 231 -12.04 -1.18 -13.02
CA GLN A 231 -11.85 0.20 -13.46
C GLN A 231 -11.72 1.26 -12.33
N PRO A 232 -10.99 2.37 -12.60
CA PRO A 232 -10.83 3.46 -11.63
C PRO A 232 -12.19 4.01 -11.20
N VAL A 233 -12.42 4.05 -9.88
CA VAL A 233 -13.48 4.88 -9.30
C VAL A 233 -13.14 6.32 -9.65
N ASN A 234 -13.98 6.97 -10.45
CA ASN A 234 -13.87 8.40 -10.73
C ASN A 234 -13.93 9.17 -9.41
N HIS A 235 -12.78 9.61 -8.90
CA HIS A 235 -12.75 10.60 -7.84
C HIS A 235 -13.25 11.93 -8.43
N GLN A 236 -14.50 12.29 -8.14
CA GLN A 236 -14.87 13.69 -8.21
C GLN A 236 -14.03 14.45 -7.17
N PRO A 237 -13.47 15.62 -7.51
CA PRO A 237 -12.75 16.42 -6.53
C PRO A 237 -13.73 16.81 -5.42
N TYR A 238 -13.48 16.33 -4.19
CA TYR A 238 -14.26 16.68 -3.02
C TYR A 238 -14.30 18.20 -2.88
N GLN A 239 -15.50 18.77 -3.07
CA GLN A 239 -15.77 20.14 -2.68
C GLN A 239 -15.61 20.21 -1.16
N LYS A 240 -14.72 21.09 -0.70
CA LYS A 240 -14.64 21.46 0.72
C LYS A 240 -16.00 22.05 1.12
N LEU A 241 -16.61 21.48 2.16
CA LEU A 241 -17.61 22.19 2.97
C LEU A 241 -16.89 23.18 3.89
#